data_AF-A0A5A7T4H7-F1
#
_entry.id   AF-A0A5A7T4H7-F1
#
_cell.length_a   1.000
_cell.length_b   1.000
_cell.length_c   1.000
_cell.angle_alpha   90.00
_cell.angle_beta   90.00
_cell.angle_gamma   90.00
#
_symmetry.space_group_name_H-M   'P 1'
#
loop_
_entity.id
_entity.type
_entity.pdbx_description
1 polymer ?
#
loop_
_entity_poly.entity_id
_entity_poly.type
_entity_poly.pdbx_seq_one_letter_code
_entity_poly.pdbx_strand_id
1 'polypeptide(L)'
;MPCLQIKYSAAFRYQKNQYNVFEVNQTGYDNCTTEGAFGNWSSGKDFIPLNKAQRYYFICGNGQCFNGMKVTILVHPLPPPPSSPLATEHHSPSSATPCVGSQQWGFRALLISLAMILFGSHWI
;
A
#
# COMPACT_ATOMS: atom_id res chain seq x y z
N MET A 1 1.23 -20.97 -2.29
CA MET A 1 0.56 -19.74 -1.78
C MET A 1 1.46 -18.56 -2.10
N PRO A 2 1.01 -17.53 -2.83
CA PRO A 2 1.89 -16.42 -3.20
C PRO A 2 2.25 -15.64 -1.94
N CYS A 3 3.53 -15.43 -1.71
CA CYS A 3 4.00 -14.54 -0.65
C CYS A 3 3.37 -13.17 -0.85
N LEU A 4 2.87 -12.56 0.24
CA LEU A 4 2.45 -11.16 0.24
C LEU A 4 3.67 -10.32 -0.15
N GLN A 5 3.71 -9.85 -1.40
CA GLN A 5 4.77 -8.97 -1.87
C GLN A 5 4.54 -7.59 -1.25
N ILE A 6 5.28 -7.26 -0.20
CA ILE A 6 5.28 -5.92 0.37
C ILE A 6 5.81 -4.98 -0.72
N LYS A 7 4.92 -4.16 -1.28
CA LYS A 7 5.24 -3.19 -2.33
C LYS A 7 5.27 -1.80 -1.71
N TYR A 8 6.43 -1.17 -1.73
CA TYR A 8 6.59 0.21 -1.27
C TYR A 8 6.31 1.19 -2.41
N SER A 9 5.80 2.38 -2.07
CA SER A 9 5.64 3.48 -3.01
C SER A 9 6.07 4.80 -2.38
N ALA A 10 6.64 5.68 -3.21
CA ALA A 10 6.93 7.06 -2.84
C ALA A 10 5.77 7.95 -3.32
N ALA A 11 5.20 8.73 -2.41
CA ALA A 11 4.13 9.67 -2.71
C ALA A 11 4.69 11.09 -2.86
N PHE A 12 4.55 11.68 -4.04
CA PHE A 12 4.97 13.04 -4.35
C PHE A 12 3.76 13.96 -4.48
N ARG A 13 3.75 15.05 -3.71
CA ARG A 13 2.68 16.07 -3.76
C ARG A 13 3.27 17.43 -4.07
N TYR A 14 2.74 18.08 -5.09
CA TYR A 14 3.22 19.38 -5.55
C TYR A 14 2.14 20.08 -6.40
N GLN A 15 2.31 21.38 -6.62
CA GLN A 15 1.41 22.15 -7.48
C GLN A 15 1.56 21.72 -8.94
N LYS A 16 0.47 21.24 -9.53
CA LYS A 16 0.43 20.80 -10.93
C LYS A 16 0.85 21.97 -11.85
N ASN A 17 1.56 21.65 -12.93
CA ASN A 17 2.13 22.59 -13.92
C ASN A 17 3.28 23.49 -13.40
N GLN A 18 3.56 23.52 -12.09
CA GLN A 18 4.66 24.31 -11.55
C GLN A 18 5.90 23.45 -11.28
N TYR A 19 5.69 22.22 -10.83
CA TYR A 19 6.73 21.25 -10.55
C TYR A 19 6.42 19.94 -11.25
N ASN A 20 7.46 19.12 -11.39
CA ASN A 20 7.42 17.79 -11.94
C ASN A 20 8.41 16.92 -11.18
N VAL A 21 8.24 15.61 -11.26
CA VAL A 21 9.17 14.63 -10.69
C VAL A 21 9.78 13.82 -11.82
N PHE A 22 11.10 13.74 -11.86
CA PHE A 22 11.84 12.88 -12.77
C PHE A 22 12.64 11.86 -11.99
N GLU A 23 12.58 10.59 -12.39
CA GLU A 23 13.48 9.55 -11.91
C GLU A 23 14.72 9.52 -12.82
N VAL A 24 15.89 9.68 -12.24
CA VAL A 24 17.17 9.78 -12.96
C VAL A 24 18.20 8.82 -12.40
N ASN A 25 19.35 8.68 -13.07
CA ASN A 25 20.51 8.01 -12.50
C ASN A 25 21.29 8.95 -11.57
N GLN A 26 22.36 8.45 -10.95
CA GLN A 26 23.20 9.22 -10.05
C GLN A 26 23.81 10.46 -10.74
N THR A 27 24.34 10.29 -11.95
CA THR A 27 24.92 11.41 -12.73
C THR A 27 23.89 12.51 -13.03
N GLY A 28 22.64 12.12 -13.34
CA GLY A 28 21.52 13.04 -13.55
C GLY A 28 21.12 13.77 -12.27
N TYR A 29 21.21 13.11 -11.12
CA TYR A 29 20.94 13.72 -9.82
C TYR A 29 22.01 14.74 -9.39
N ASP A 30 23.27 14.47 -9.70
CA ASP A 30 24.39 15.34 -9.35
C ASP A 30 24.45 16.57 -10.27
N ASN A 31 24.25 16.36 -11.57
CA ASN A 31 24.26 17.43 -12.57
C ASN A 31 22.89 18.08 -12.81
N CYS A 32 21.84 17.61 -12.13
CA CYS A 32 20.46 18.07 -12.31
C CYS A 32 19.96 18.03 -13.77
N THR A 33 20.33 16.97 -14.51
CA THR A 33 19.86 16.74 -15.88
C THR A 33 18.77 15.67 -15.91
N THR A 34 17.77 15.91 -16.75
CA THR A 34 16.69 14.95 -17.05
C THR A 34 16.99 14.10 -18.29
N GLU A 35 18.17 14.24 -18.88
CA GLU A 35 18.61 13.40 -19.99
C GLU A 35 18.70 11.93 -19.55
N GLY A 36 18.03 11.05 -20.29
CA GLY A 36 17.96 9.63 -19.93
C GLY A 36 17.13 9.35 -18.67
N ALA A 37 16.19 10.22 -18.28
CA ALA A 37 15.27 9.96 -17.19
C ALA A 37 14.47 8.67 -17.42
N PHE A 38 14.35 7.85 -16.37
CA PHE A 38 13.62 6.59 -16.38
C PHE A 38 12.11 6.79 -16.30
N GLY A 39 11.67 7.92 -15.76
CA GLY A 39 10.26 8.27 -15.65
C GLY A 39 10.07 9.75 -15.42
N ASN A 40 8.89 10.23 -15.81
CA ASN A 40 8.43 11.57 -15.52
C ASN A 40 7.00 11.52 -14.97
N TRP A 41 6.72 12.41 -14.02
CA TRP A 41 5.40 12.56 -13.43
C TRP A 41 5.10 14.05 -13.24
N SER A 42 3.86 14.42 -13.57
CA SER A 42 3.39 15.81 -13.60
C SER A 42 1.96 15.98 -13.06
N SER A 43 1.39 14.95 -12.39
CA SER A 43 0.00 15.00 -11.93
C SER A 43 -0.20 15.88 -10.69
N GLY A 44 0.88 16.14 -9.94
CA GLY A 44 0.86 16.84 -8.64
C GLY A 44 0.52 15.94 -7.45
N LYS A 45 0.15 14.67 -7.71
CA LYS A 45 -0.26 13.68 -6.70
C LYS A 45 0.19 12.28 -7.14
N ASP A 46 1.48 12.10 -7.33
CA ASP A 46 2.04 10.89 -7.92
C ASP A 46 2.43 9.85 -6.89
N PHE A 47 2.16 8.59 -7.22
CA PHE A 47 2.58 7.43 -6.45
C PHE A 47 3.53 6.59 -7.31
N ILE A 48 4.81 6.58 -6.95
CA ILE A 48 5.86 5.90 -7.71
C ILE A 48 6.19 4.59 -6.99
N PRO A 49 5.93 3.42 -7.59
CA PRO A 49 6.22 2.14 -6.98
C PRO A 49 7.73 1.84 -6.97
N LEU A 50 8.26 1.47 -5.81
CA LEU A 50 9.66 1.11 -5.62
C LEU A 50 9.80 -0.42 -5.57
N ASN A 51 9.92 -1.02 -6.75
CA ASN A 51 9.84 -2.49 -6.90
C ASN A 51 11.14 -3.23 -6.61
N LYS A 52 12.28 -2.53 -6.61
CA LYS A 52 13.61 -3.14 -6.47
C LYS A 52 14.32 -2.55 -5.27
N ALA A 53 15.10 -3.38 -4.60
CA ALA A 53 16.03 -2.93 -3.57
C ALA A 53 17.21 -2.23 -4.25
N GLN A 54 17.10 -0.92 -4.41
CA GLN A 54 18.13 -0.08 -4.98
C GLN A 54 17.99 1.35 -4.47
N ARG A 55 18.93 2.19 -4.87
CA ARG A 55 18.87 3.62 -4.65
C ARG A 55 18.18 4.30 -5.84
N TYR A 56 17.08 4.98 -5.56
CA TYR A 56 16.31 5.77 -6.52
C TYR A 56 16.67 7.24 -6.35
N TYR A 57 16.78 7.96 -7.47
CA TYR A 57 17.08 9.38 -7.49
C TYR A 57 15.95 10.14 -8.17
N PHE A 58 15.39 11.11 -7.46
CA PHE A 58 14.31 11.95 -7.97
C PHE A 58 14.72 13.42 -7.96
N ILE A 59 14.44 14.11 -9.06
CA ILE A 59 14.73 15.55 -9.21
C ILE A 59 13.51 16.29 -9.75
N CYS A 60 13.44 17.60 -9.50
CA CYS A 60 12.52 18.49 -10.20
C CYS A 60 13.19 19.08 -11.44
N GLY A 61 12.60 18.85 -12.61
CA GLY A 61 13.13 19.30 -13.91
C GLY A 61 12.97 20.79 -14.20
N ASN A 62 12.14 21.52 -13.45
CA ASN A 62 11.89 22.96 -13.66
C ASN A 62 13.01 23.88 -13.10
N GLY A 63 14.27 23.43 -13.12
CA GLY A 63 15.43 24.20 -12.62
C GLY A 63 15.61 24.23 -11.10
N GLN A 64 14.63 23.75 -10.32
CA GLN A 64 14.71 23.75 -8.85
C GLN A 64 15.59 22.67 -8.24
N CYS A 65 16.14 21.76 -9.06
CA CYS A 65 17.05 20.72 -8.58
C CYS A 65 18.29 21.31 -7.87
N PHE A 66 18.91 22.36 -8.42
CA PHE A 66 20.05 23.06 -7.78
C PHE A 66 19.64 23.85 -6.54
N ASN A 67 18.36 24.24 -6.45
CA ASN A 67 17.78 24.89 -5.27
C ASN A 67 17.39 23.87 -4.17
N GLY A 68 17.82 22.60 -4.30
CA GLY A 68 17.61 21.56 -3.30
C GLY A 68 16.34 20.72 -3.52
N MET A 69 15.59 20.94 -4.60
CA MET A 69 14.40 20.13 -4.91
C MET A 69 14.80 18.81 -5.60
N LYS A 70 15.48 17.96 -4.83
CA LYS A 70 15.93 16.62 -5.22
C LYS A 70 15.96 15.69 -4.00
N VAL A 71 15.61 14.42 -4.18
CA VAL A 71 15.58 13.43 -3.10
C VAL A 71 16.14 12.08 -3.56
N THR A 72 16.79 11.39 -2.64
CA THR A 72 17.29 10.04 -2.85
C THR A 72 16.58 9.08 -1.90
N ILE A 73 16.09 7.96 -2.43
CA ILE A 73 15.42 6.93 -1.65
C ILE A 73 16.22 5.64 -1.76
N LEU A 74 16.73 5.13 -0.64
CA LEU A 74 17.42 3.85 -0.59
C LEU A 74 16.44 2.77 -0.10
N VAL A 75 16.14 1.82 -0.98
CA VAL A 75 15.31 0.66 -0.66
C VAL A 75 16.20 -0.53 -0.37
N HIS A 76 16.02 -1.13 0.81
CA HIS A 76 16.75 -2.33 1.21
C HIS A 76 15.94 -3.59 0.86
N PRO A 77 16.62 -4.74 0.61
CA PRO A 77 15.93 -6.01 0.48
C PRO A 77 15.18 -6.35 1.77
N LEU A 78 13.97 -6.88 1.62
CA LEU A 78 13.25 -7.42 2.76
C LEU A 78 13.92 -8.71 3.24
N PRO A 79 14.02 -8.94 4.56
CA PRO A 79 14.40 -10.23 5.07
C PRO A 79 13.40 -11.30 4.60
N PRO A 80 13.84 -12.55 4.39
CA PRO A 80 12.94 -13.63 4.04
C PRO A 80 11.85 -13.78 5.10
N PRO A 81 10.61 -14.14 4.72
CA PRO A 81 9.55 -14.36 5.68
C PRO A 81 9.96 -15.45 6.69
N PRO A 82 9.54 -15.33 7.96
CA PRO A 82 9.83 -16.36 8.96
C PRO A 82 9.27 -17.70 8.47
N SER A 83 10.08 -18.76 8.58
CA SER A 83 9.67 -20.11 8.23
C SER A 83 8.60 -20.58 9.21
N SER A 84 7.35 -20.74 8.76
CA SER A 84 6.32 -21.39 9.57
C SER A 84 6.65 -22.88 9.73
N PRO A 85 6.56 -23.46 10.94
CA PRO A 85 6.64 -24.91 11.09
C PRO A 85 5.46 -25.55 10.36
N LEU A 86 5.79 -26.43 9.42
CA LEU A 86 4.85 -27.25 8.66
C LEU A 86 4.10 -28.17 9.65
N ALA A 87 2.81 -27.95 9.85
CA ALA A 87 1.98 -28.89 10.60
C ALA A 87 1.88 -30.20 9.79
N THR A 88 2.44 -31.27 10.35
CA THR A 88 2.27 -32.65 9.88
C THR A 88 0.79 -32.96 9.70
N GLU A 89 0.40 -33.30 8.46
CA GLU A 89 -0.85 -33.98 8.18
C GLU A 89 -0.95 -35.25 9.04
N HIS A 90 -1.90 -35.27 9.96
CA HIS A 90 -2.33 -36.50 10.60
C HIS A 90 -3.61 -36.94 9.92
N HIS A 91 -3.47 -37.88 8.98
CA HIS A 91 -4.56 -38.69 8.47
C HIS A 91 -5.30 -39.31 9.65
N SER A 92 -6.60 -39.07 9.76
CA SER A 92 -7.48 -39.87 10.62
C SER A 92 -8.69 -40.33 9.81
N PRO A 93 -9.02 -41.63 9.83
CA PRO A 93 -9.94 -42.25 8.88
C PRO A 93 -11.40 -41.90 9.15
N SER A 94 -12.14 -41.78 8.05
CA SER A 94 -13.59 -41.74 7.97
C SER A 94 -14.24 -42.92 8.68
N SER A 95 -15.28 -42.67 9.51
CA SER A 95 -16.35 -43.63 9.80
C SER A 95 -17.61 -42.96 10.42
N ALA A 96 -18.74 -43.20 9.75
CA ALA A 96 -20.11 -43.32 10.27
C ALA A 96 -21.02 -42.09 10.54
N THR A 97 -21.80 -41.75 9.50
CA THR A 97 -23.29 -41.58 9.45
C THR A 97 -24.05 -40.46 10.21
N PRO A 98 -25.27 -40.08 9.75
CA PRO A 98 -25.74 -38.69 9.69
C PRO A 98 -26.80 -38.36 10.76
N CYS A 99 -26.90 -37.09 11.15
CA CYS A 99 -28.11 -36.58 11.81
C CYS A 99 -28.95 -35.77 10.81
N VAL A 100 -30.09 -36.37 10.47
CA VAL A 100 -31.23 -35.75 9.79
C VAL A 100 -32.02 -34.90 10.78
N GLY A 101 -32.52 -33.74 10.32
CA GLY A 101 -33.49 -32.88 11.01
C GLY A 101 -32.93 -31.47 11.24
N SER A 102 -33.56 -30.36 10.89
CA SER A 102 -34.89 -30.09 10.37
C SER A 102 -34.94 -28.63 9.90
N GLN A 103 -35.87 -28.37 8.98
CA GLN A 103 -36.20 -27.11 8.32
C GLN A 103 -36.18 -25.84 9.20
N GLN A 104 -35.65 -24.77 8.61
CA GLN A 104 -36.35 -23.51 8.33
C GLN A 104 -37.47 -23.09 9.31
N TRP A 105 -37.14 -22.22 10.26
CA TRP A 105 -38.04 -21.19 10.82
C TRP A 105 -37.14 -20.21 11.58
N GLY A 106 -37.15 -18.91 11.38
CA GLY A 106 -38.22 -18.02 10.97
C GLY A 106 -38.00 -16.75 11.79
N PHE A 107 -38.06 -15.61 11.11
CA PHE A 107 -38.25 -14.29 11.70
C PHE A 107 -38.91 -14.31 13.08
N ARG A 108 -38.20 -13.87 14.13
CA ARG A 108 -38.63 -13.08 15.33
C ARG A 108 -37.33 -12.75 16.09
N ALA A 109 -36.99 -11.54 16.51
CA ALA A 109 -37.85 -10.49 17.05
C ALA A 109 -37.23 -9.11 16.77
N LEU A 110 -37.99 -8.34 16.00
CA LEU A 110 -37.83 -6.91 15.76
C LEU A 110 -38.49 -6.17 16.93
N LEU A 111 -37.82 -6.06 18.10
CA LEU A 111 -38.28 -5.27 19.26
C LEU A 111 -37.11 -4.82 20.19
N ILE A 112 -36.04 -4.21 19.66
CA ILE A 112 -35.13 -3.38 20.47
C ILE A 112 -34.81 -2.06 19.72
N SER A 113 -35.87 -1.41 19.22
CA SER A 113 -35.85 -0.01 18.79
C SER A 113 -36.70 0.78 19.76
N LEU A 114 -36.06 1.76 20.44
CA LEU A 114 -36.61 3.01 21.00
C LEU A 114 -36.03 3.35 22.40
N ALA A 115 -34.71 3.49 22.53
CA ALA A 115 -34.10 4.10 23.73
C ALA A 115 -32.82 4.92 23.48
N MET A 116 -32.40 5.13 22.22
CA MET A 116 -31.17 5.88 21.86
C MET A 116 -31.44 7.24 21.20
N ILE A 117 -32.67 7.76 21.30
CA ILE A 117 -33.07 9.02 20.63
C ILE A 117 -33.06 10.24 21.60
N LEU A 118 -32.75 10.07 22.89
CA LEU A 118 -32.84 11.18 23.87
C LEU A 118 -31.53 11.64 24.55
N PHE A 119 -30.35 11.10 24.21
CA PHE A 119 -29.09 11.47 24.91
C PHE A 119 -27.93 11.92 24.00
N GLY A 120 -28.19 12.28 22.73
CA GLY A 120 -27.11 12.66 21.78
C GLY A 120 -26.94 14.16 21.51
N SER A 121 -27.94 15.00 21.81
CA SER A 121 -27.91 16.44 21.55
C SER A 121 -27.44 17.22 22.78
N HIS A 122 -26.19 16.99 23.20
CA HIS A 122 -25.51 17.88 24.14
C HIS A 122 -23.98 17.78 24.05
N TRP A 123 -23.42 18.24 22.93
CA TRP A 123 -22.08 18.84 22.89
C TRP A 123 -22.05 19.79 21.70
N ILE A 124 -22.54 20.99 22.01
CA ILE A 124 -22.13 22.26 21.42
C ILE A 124 -20.63 22.47 21.69
#